data_AF-A0A3R8UD16-F1
#
_entry.id   AF-A0A3R8UD16-F1
#
_cell.length_a   1.000
_cell.length_b   1.000
_cell.length_c   1.000
_cell.angle_alpha   90.00
_cell.angle_beta   90.00
_cell.angle_gamma   90.00
#
_symmetry.space_group_name_H-M   'P 1'
#
loop_
_entity.id
_entity.type
_entity.pdbx_description
1 polymer ?
#
loop_
_entity_poly.entity_id
_entity_poly.type
_entity_poly.pdbx_seq_one_letter_code
_entity_poly.pdbx_strand_id
1 'polypeptide(L)'
;MKGSLRTAAPLGLLLLALALVPAAHARQDSANAAPACLSRTQITAAVTPAVMMAALPRCVQEGRTQDAIDLYNFSGVFAHFDRQRVADQSAHAVYGALKFAAGEAMGEDALVRFDTALKAQLAPEKAPAYIAGVCKDAKRIGPPSYTPTYMINHGMAAFTGQGGGPVAGFEPQQAWQNTLSNYLKCPG
;
A
#
# COMPACT_ATOMS: atom_id res chain seq x y z
N MET A 1 91.19 -13.56 -8.48
CA MET A 1 91.20 -12.08 -8.60
C MET A 1 90.10 -11.65 -9.54
N LYS A 2 89.26 -10.69 -9.11
CA LYS A 2 88.29 -9.85 -9.88
C LYS A 2 87.13 -10.64 -10.55
N GLY A 3 85.84 -10.41 -10.31
CA GLY A 3 85.10 -9.27 -9.77
C GLY A 3 84.35 -8.51 -10.88
N SER A 4 83.02 -8.67 -10.92
CA SER A 4 81.94 -7.78 -11.44
C SER A 4 80.86 -8.60 -12.20
N LEU A 5 79.61 -8.74 -11.74
CA LEU A 5 78.46 -7.84 -11.47
C LEU A 5 77.48 -7.65 -12.67
N ARG A 6 76.21 -7.97 -12.38
CA ARG A 6 74.92 -7.57 -13.00
C ARG A 6 74.54 -8.36 -14.27
N THR A 7 73.29 -8.79 -14.50
CA THR A 7 71.98 -8.18 -14.20
C THR A 7 70.88 -9.23 -13.99
N ALA A 8 69.86 -8.86 -13.21
CA ALA A 8 68.64 -9.62 -12.99
C ALA A 8 67.56 -9.29 -14.05
N ALA A 9 66.74 -10.28 -14.41
CA ALA A 9 65.37 -10.10 -14.89
C ALA A 9 64.57 -11.40 -14.65
N PRO A 10 63.50 -11.40 -13.83
CA PRO A 10 62.53 -12.48 -13.82
C PRO A 10 61.40 -12.11 -14.79
N LEU A 11 61.21 -12.87 -15.87
CA LEU A 11 60.02 -12.73 -16.70
C LEU A 11 58.85 -13.44 -15.99
N GLY A 12 57.80 -12.67 -15.75
CA GLY A 12 56.66 -12.97 -14.92
C GLY A 12 55.97 -14.31 -15.19
N LEU A 13 55.65 -14.99 -14.10
CA LEU A 13 54.62 -16.01 -14.01
C LEU A 13 53.27 -15.34 -14.29
N LEU A 14 52.63 -15.70 -15.40
CA LEU A 14 51.29 -15.25 -15.74
C LEU A 14 50.28 -15.96 -14.81
N LEU A 15 49.94 -15.34 -13.68
CA LEU A 15 48.86 -15.79 -12.81
C LEU A 15 47.52 -15.50 -13.51
N LEU A 16 46.92 -16.56 -14.07
CA LEU A 16 45.54 -16.56 -14.54
C LEU A 16 44.62 -16.43 -13.31
N ALA A 17 44.32 -15.20 -12.91
CA ALA A 17 43.32 -14.95 -11.89
C ALA A 17 41.92 -15.22 -12.51
N LEU A 18 41.39 -16.43 -12.30
CA LEU A 18 39.95 -16.67 -12.39
C LEU A 18 39.28 -15.84 -11.29
N ALA A 19 38.89 -14.61 -11.62
CA ALA A 19 37.92 -13.88 -10.83
C ALA A 19 36.57 -14.58 -11.00
N LEU A 20 36.23 -15.47 -10.06
CA LEU A 20 34.85 -15.87 -9.80
C LEU A 20 34.11 -14.63 -9.31
N VAL A 21 33.58 -13.85 -10.25
CA VAL A 21 32.60 -12.80 -9.94
C VAL A 21 31.35 -13.53 -9.45
N PRO A 22 30.88 -13.28 -8.21
CA PRO A 22 29.57 -13.78 -7.81
C PRO A 22 28.55 -13.10 -8.74
N ALA A 23 27.78 -13.89 -9.48
CA ALA A 23 26.66 -13.40 -10.24
C ALA A 23 25.63 -12.82 -9.26
N ALA A 24 25.76 -11.53 -8.94
CA ALA A 24 24.71 -10.74 -8.33
C ALA A 24 23.63 -10.44 -9.39
N HIS A 25 22.95 -11.49 -9.86
CA HIS A 25 21.75 -11.38 -10.69
C HIS A 25 20.53 -11.59 -9.79
N ALA A 26 20.29 -10.65 -8.89
CA ALA A 26 19.02 -10.56 -8.18
C ALA A 26 18.83 -9.12 -7.68
N ARG A 27 18.24 -8.27 -8.52
CA ARG A 27 17.41 -7.10 -8.14
C ARG A 27 17.09 -6.29 -9.40
N GLN A 28 16.25 -6.85 -10.27
CA GLN A 28 15.62 -6.04 -11.32
C GLN A 28 14.30 -6.62 -11.84
N ASP A 29 13.53 -7.30 -10.99
CA ASP A 29 12.14 -7.69 -11.28
C ASP A 29 11.10 -6.88 -10.47
N SER A 30 11.54 -5.93 -9.63
CA SER A 30 10.72 -5.38 -8.55
C SER A 30 9.89 -4.14 -8.91
N ALA A 31 9.83 -3.72 -10.18
CA ALA A 31 8.99 -2.59 -10.58
C ALA A 31 7.54 -2.98 -10.92
N ASN A 32 7.25 -4.27 -11.11
CA ASN A 32 5.95 -4.77 -11.56
C ASN A 32 5.30 -5.81 -10.64
N ALA A 33 5.92 -6.13 -9.50
CA ALA A 33 5.33 -7.09 -8.56
C ALA A 33 4.27 -6.40 -7.68
N ALA A 34 3.09 -7.01 -7.57
CA ALA A 34 2.07 -6.58 -6.63
C ALA A 34 2.66 -6.50 -5.20
N PRO A 35 2.28 -5.49 -4.39
CA PRO A 35 2.76 -5.39 -3.01
C PRO A 35 2.49 -6.67 -2.22
N ALA A 36 3.40 -7.00 -1.31
CA ALA A 36 3.20 -8.11 -0.38
C ALA A 36 1.94 -7.92 0.45
N CYS A 37 1.30 -9.02 0.85
CA CYS A 37 0.12 -8.96 1.72
C CYS A 37 0.48 -8.32 3.07
N LEU A 38 -0.24 -7.24 3.42
CA LEU A 38 -0.08 -6.51 4.67
C LEU A 38 -1.05 -7.05 5.73
N SER A 39 -0.56 -7.31 6.94
CA SER A 39 -1.42 -7.61 8.07
C SER A 39 -2.05 -6.35 8.66
N ARG A 40 -3.12 -6.53 9.43
CA ARG A 40 -3.79 -5.45 10.17
C ARG A 40 -2.84 -4.59 11.03
N THR A 41 -1.82 -5.18 11.65
CA THR A 41 -0.87 -4.45 12.51
C THR A 41 0.12 -3.59 11.71
N GLN A 42 0.27 -3.86 10.41
CA GLN A 42 1.11 -3.07 9.51
C GLN A 42 0.37 -1.86 8.92
N ILE A 43 -0.94 -1.75 9.15
CA ILE A 43 -1.72 -0.57 8.74
C ILE A 43 -1.40 0.58 9.69
N THR A 44 -0.75 1.61 9.14
CA THR A 44 -0.37 2.83 9.86
C THR A 44 -0.94 4.05 9.14
N ALA A 45 -0.86 5.23 9.76
CA ALA A 45 -1.32 6.48 9.18
C ALA A 45 -0.61 6.85 7.86
N ALA A 46 0.52 6.21 7.53
CA ALA A 46 1.26 6.43 6.30
C ALA A 46 0.85 5.49 5.13
N VAL A 47 0.13 4.39 5.42
CA VAL A 47 -0.30 3.44 4.38
C VAL A 47 -1.52 4.01 3.65
N THR A 48 -1.44 4.17 2.33
CA THR A 48 -2.51 4.74 1.53
C THR A 48 -3.54 3.69 1.10
N PRO A 49 -4.79 4.09 0.78
CA PRO A 49 -5.78 3.22 0.14
C PRO A 49 -5.26 2.58 -1.14
N ALA A 50 -4.45 3.27 -1.95
CA ALA A 50 -3.85 2.68 -3.14
C ALA A 50 -2.91 1.50 -2.79
N VAL A 51 -2.09 1.64 -1.75
CA VAL A 51 -1.22 0.54 -1.29
C VAL A 51 -2.05 -0.62 -0.74
N MET A 52 -3.04 -0.34 0.11
CA MET A 52 -3.91 -1.38 0.69
C MET A 52 -4.65 -2.16 -0.39
N MET A 53 -5.26 -1.46 -1.35
CA MET A 53 -6.00 -2.10 -2.43
C MET A 53 -5.11 -2.87 -3.40
N ALA A 54 -3.87 -2.43 -3.64
CA ALA A 54 -2.91 -3.16 -4.45
C ALA A 54 -2.36 -4.42 -3.74
N ALA A 55 -2.25 -4.42 -2.42
CA ALA A 55 -1.80 -5.58 -1.62
C ALA A 55 -2.91 -6.63 -1.42
N LEU A 56 -4.18 -6.21 -1.50
CA LEU A 56 -5.35 -7.02 -1.16
C LEU A 56 -5.45 -8.32 -2.02
N PRO A 57 -5.28 -8.32 -3.36
CA PRO A 57 -5.32 -9.56 -4.16
C PRO A 57 -4.29 -10.58 -3.71
N ARG A 58 -3.10 -10.13 -3.31
CA ARG A 58 -2.04 -11.01 -2.80
C ARG A 58 -2.44 -11.68 -1.49
N CYS A 59 -3.14 -10.98 -0.60
CA CYS A 59 -3.68 -11.58 0.62
C CYS A 59 -4.67 -12.70 0.32
N VAL A 60 -5.55 -12.52 -0.67
CA VAL A 60 -6.50 -13.55 -1.08
C VAL A 60 -5.79 -14.76 -1.67
N GLN A 61 -4.80 -14.55 -2.53
CA GLN A 61 -3.99 -15.62 -3.13
C GLN A 61 -3.22 -16.43 -2.08
N GLU A 62 -2.71 -15.78 -1.04
CA GLU A 62 -1.98 -16.43 0.06
C GLU A 62 -2.90 -17.07 1.12
N GLY A 63 -4.23 -17.06 0.91
CA GLY A 63 -5.18 -17.59 1.89
C GLY A 63 -5.32 -16.72 3.16
N ARG A 64 -4.74 -15.52 3.17
CA ARG A 64 -4.79 -14.53 4.25
C ARG A 64 -6.06 -13.68 4.13
N THR A 65 -7.21 -14.35 4.07
CA THR A 65 -8.51 -13.72 3.81
C THR A 65 -8.88 -12.64 4.83
N GLN A 66 -8.55 -12.85 6.11
CA GLN A 66 -8.81 -11.85 7.15
C GLN A 66 -8.01 -10.57 6.93
N ASP A 67 -6.74 -10.69 6.52
CA ASP A 67 -5.91 -9.52 6.19
C ASP A 67 -6.47 -8.79 4.97
N ALA A 68 -6.95 -9.51 3.94
CA ALA A 68 -7.63 -8.89 2.80
C ALA A 68 -8.88 -8.09 3.22
N ILE A 69 -9.68 -8.62 4.14
CA ILE A 69 -10.87 -7.95 4.68
C ILE A 69 -10.46 -6.70 5.47
N ASP A 70 -9.41 -6.78 6.28
CA ASP A 70 -8.90 -5.62 7.02
C ASP A 70 -8.38 -4.54 6.07
N LEU A 71 -7.64 -4.89 5.02
CA LEU A 71 -7.18 -3.94 4.00
C LEU A 71 -8.35 -3.26 3.29
N TYR A 72 -9.38 -4.00 2.87
CA TYR A 72 -10.57 -3.45 2.24
C TYR A 72 -11.31 -2.45 3.13
N ASN A 73 -11.44 -2.78 4.43
CA ASN A 73 -12.14 -1.91 5.36
C ASN A 73 -11.31 -0.66 5.67
N PHE A 74 -10.03 -0.80 6.04
CA PHE A 74 -9.18 0.37 6.33
C PHE A 74 -8.95 1.26 5.10
N SER A 75 -8.86 0.70 3.89
CA SER A 75 -8.80 1.50 2.67
C SER A 75 -10.05 2.35 2.50
N GLY A 76 -11.24 1.82 2.84
CA GLY A 76 -12.50 2.56 2.80
C GLY A 76 -12.55 3.70 3.81
N VAL A 77 -12.09 3.44 5.04
CA VAL A 77 -12.00 4.45 6.11
C VAL A 77 -11.08 5.59 5.70
N PHE A 78 -9.89 5.27 5.21
CA PHE A 78 -8.90 6.25 4.82
C PHE A 78 -9.34 7.01 3.57
N ALA A 79 -9.94 6.33 2.58
CA ALA A 79 -10.49 6.98 1.41
C ALA A 79 -11.66 7.92 1.76
N HIS A 80 -12.53 7.56 2.71
CA HIS A 80 -13.58 8.44 3.20
C HIS A 80 -13.02 9.71 3.86
N PHE A 81 -11.97 9.56 4.66
CA PHE A 81 -11.25 10.72 5.20
C PHE A 81 -10.60 11.57 4.10
N ASP A 82 -9.94 10.93 3.12
CA ASP A 82 -9.25 11.62 2.04
C ASP A 82 -10.20 12.47 1.18
N ARG A 83 -11.41 11.97 0.93
CA ARG A 83 -12.46 12.72 0.22
C ARG A 83 -12.88 14.01 0.93
N GLN A 84 -12.73 14.10 2.25
CA GLN A 84 -13.04 15.32 3.00
C GLN A 84 -11.94 16.38 2.87
N ARG A 85 -10.71 15.99 2.54
CA ARG A 85 -9.57 16.90 2.41
C ARG A 85 -9.15 17.20 0.98
N VAL A 86 -9.67 16.50 -0.02
CA VAL A 86 -9.39 16.76 -1.45
C VAL A 86 -10.52 17.60 -2.04
N ALA A 87 -10.18 18.82 -2.49
CA ALA A 87 -11.16 19.78 -3.01
C ALA A 87 -11.78 19.35 -4.34
N ASP A 88 -11.00 18.70 -5.20
CA ASP A 88 -11.50 18.16 -6.47
C ASP A 88 -12.39 16.93 -6.23
N GLN A 89 -13.70 17.12 -6.36
CA GLN A 89 -14.67 16.04 -6.20
C GLN A 89 -14.58 14.97 -7.29
N SER A 90 -14.10 15.31 -8.49
CA SER A 90 -13.93 14.33 -9.57
C SER A 90 -12.86 13.29 -9.23
N ALA A 91 -11.86 13.69 -8.44
CA ALA A 91 -10.82 12.79 -7.93
C ALA A 91 -11.37 11.68 -7.02
N HIS A 92 -12.53 11.90 -6.38
CA HIS A 92 -13.08 10.97 -5.38
C HIS A 92 -13.44 9.61 -6.00
N ALA A 93 -13.71 9.57 -7.31
CA ALA A 93 -14.03 8.35 -8.04
C ALA A 93 -12.86 7.34 -8.07
N VAL A 94 -11.62 7.78 -7.83
CA VAL A 94 -10.44 6.90 -7.89
C VAL A 94 -10.55 5.70 -6.95
N TYR A 95 -11.22 5.84 -5.80
CA TYR A 95 -11.36 4.73 -4.88
C TYR A 95 -12.21 3.60 -5.47
N GLY A 96 -13.19 3.93 -6.31
CA GLY A 96 -13.93 2.96 -7.11
C GLY A 96 -13.01 2.23 -8.10
N ALA A 97 -12.15 2.96 -8.81
CA ALA A 97 -11.18 2.39 -9.74
C ALA A 97 -10.17 1.46 -9.04
N LEU A 98 -9.70 1.81 -7.84
CA LEU A 98 -8.82 0.95 -7.04
C LEU A 98 -9.49 -0.37 -6.65
N LYS A 99 -10.78 -0.33 -6.25
CA LYS A 99 -11.57 -1.55 -5.97
C LYS A 99 -11.74 -2.41 -7.21
N PHE A 100 -12.06 -1.79 -8.35
CA PHE A 100 -12.19 -2.49 -9.62
C PHE A 100 -10.87 -3.18 -10.01
N ALA A 101 -9.75 -2.46 -9.98
CA ALA A 101 -8.44 -3.01 -10.30
C ALA A 101 -8.03 -4.17 -9.36
N ALA A 102 -8.34 -4.06 -8.07
CA ALA A 102 -8.10 -5.16 -7.13
C ALA A 102 -8.97 -6.39 -7.44
N GLY A 103 -10.23 -6.20 -7.81
CA GLY A 103 -11.13 -7.27 -8.23
C GLY A 103 -10.65 -7.97 -9.51
N GLU A 104 -10.27 -7.20 -10.54
CA GLU A 104 -9.68 -7.73 -11.78
C GLU A 104 -8.42 -8.55 -11.50
N ALA A 105 -7.54 -8.05 -10.62
CA ALA A 105 -6.31 -8.75 -10.26
C ALA A 105 -6.52 -10.06 -9.48
N MET A 106 -7.68 -10.25 -8.83
CA MET A 106 -8.04 -11.53 -8.20
C MET A 106 -8.53 -12.57 -9.21
N GLY A 107 -9.23 -12.12 -10.25
CA GLY A 107 -10.07 -12.99 -11.08
C GLY A 107 -11.38 -13.39 -10.39
N GLU A 108 -12.33 -13.89 -11.17
CA GLU A 108 -13.72 -14.12 -10.78
C GLU A 108 -13.86 -15.02 -9.55
N ASP A 109 -13.28 -16.22 -9.57
CA ASP A 109 -13.42 -17.20 -8.48
C ASP A 109 -12.88 -16.68 -7.15
N ALA A 110 -11.73 -16.00 -7.17
CA ALA A 110 -11.12 -15.45 -5.97
C ALA A 110 -11.90 -14.24 -5.45
N LEU A 111 -12.43 -13.40 -6.35
CA LEU A 111 -13.31 -12.29 -5.98
C LEU A 111 -14.61 -12.79 -5.33
N VAL A 112 -15.24 -13.83 -5.87
CA VAL A 112 -16.44 -14.45 -5.28
C VAL A 112 -16.14 -14.99 -3.88
N ARG A 113 -15.01 -15.69 -3.69
CA ARG A 113 -14.60 -16.17 -2.35
C ARG A 113 -14.35 -15.02 -1.38
N PHE A 114 -13.66 -13.96 -1.82
CA PHE A 114 -13.41 -12.79 -1.00
C PHE A 114 -14.70 -12.08 -0.60
N ASP A 115 -15.60 -11.83 -1.56
CA ASP A 115 -16.90 -11.19 -1.30
C ASP A 115 -17.77 -12.02 -0.34
N THR A 116 -17.78 -13.35 -0.50
CA THR A 116 -18.46 -14.27 0.42
C THR A 116 -17.91 -14.15 1.85
N ALA A 117 -16.59 -14.13 1.98
CA ALA A 117 -15.93 -14.00 3.29
C ALA A 117 -16.17 -12.62 3.91
N LEU A 118 -16.10 -11.55 3.12
CA LEU A 118 -16.39 -10.19 3.56
C LEU A 118 -17.83 -10.06 4.07
N LYS A 119 -18.81 -10.57 3.31
CA LYS A 119 -20.22 -10.60 3.73
C LYS A 119 -20.42 -11.37 5.02
N ALA A 120 -19.77 -12.53 5.16
CA ALA A 120 -19.83 -13.32 6.39
C ALA A 120 -19.20 -12.59 7.58
N GLN A 121 -18.12 -11.82 7.38
CA GLN A 121 -17.49 -11.02 8.43
C GLN A 121 -18.36 -9.84 8.86
N LEU A 122 -19.12 -9.26 7.93
CA LEU A 122 -20.01 -8.12 8.13
C LEU A 122 -21.46 -8.52 8.44
N ALA A 123 -21.73 -9.81 8.65
CA ALA A 123 -23.04 -10.29 9.08
C ALA A 123 -23.37 -9.83 10.53
N PRO A 124 -24.65 -9.63 10.89
CA PRO A 124 -25.05 -9.04 12.19
C PRO A 124 -24.42 -9.69 13.43
N GLU A 125 -24.13 -10.98 13.38
CA GLU A 125 -23.54 -11.75 14.47
C GLU A 125 -22.04 -11.48 14.67
N LYS A 126 -21.29 -11.08 13.62
CA LYS A 126 -19.85 -10.81 13.67
C LYS A 126 -19.50 -9.33 13.58
N ALA A 127 -20.32 -8.55 12.86
CA ALA A 127 -20.07 -7.15 12.57
C ALA A 127 -19.83 -6.30 13.82
N PRO A 128 -20.59 -6.42 14.92
CA PRO A 128 -20.37 -5.58 16.09
C PRO A 128 -18.96 -5.73 16.69
N ALA A 129 -18.49 -6.97 16.88
CA ALA A 129 -17.17 -7.24 17.42
C ALA A 129 -16.06 -6.82 16.45
N TYR A 130 -16.27 -7.08 15.15
CA TYR A 130 -15.32 -6.70 14.11
C TYR A 130 -15.16 -5.18 14.01
N ILE A 131 -16.27 -4.45 13.91
CA ILE A 131 -16.30 -2.99 13.83
C ILE A 131 -15.72 -2.38 15.12
N ALA A 132 -16.04 -2.91 16.30
CA ALA A 132 -15.43 -2.46 17.55
C ALA A 132 -13.90 -2.59 17.52
N GLY A 133 -13.37 -3.69 16.97
CA GLY A 133 -11.95 -3.85 16.72
C GLY A 133 -11.40 -2.79 15.76
N VAL A 134 -12.04 -2.63 14.58
CA VAL A 134 -11.62 -1.65 13.56
C VAL A 134 -11.60 -0.23 14.14
N CYS A 135 -12.61 0.11 14.93
CA CYS A 135 -12.71 1.38 15.64
C CYS A 135 -11.60 1.57 16.66
N LYS A 136 -11.27 0.55 17.46
CA LYS A 136 -10.14 0.62 18.40
C LYS A 136 -8.83 0.94 17.68
N ASP A 137 -8.57 0.26 16.56
CA ASP A 137 -7.38 0.49 15.76
C ASP A 137 -7.40 1.84 15.04
N ALA A 138 -8.52 2.25 14.46
CA ALA A 138 -8.65 3.55 13.81
C ALA A 138 -8.47 4.72 14.82
N LYS A 139 -9.03 4.60 16.04
CA LYS A 139 -8.81 5.55 17.14
C LYS A 139 -7.30 5.63 17.50
N ARG A 140 -6.61 4.49 17.56
CA ARG A 140 -5.16 4.41 17.85
C ARG A 140 -4.28 4.97 16.73
N ILE A 141 -4.62 4.68 15.47
CA ILE A 141 -3.84 5.10 14.30
C ILE A 141 -3.96 6.62 14.08
N GLY A 142 -5.16 7.17 14.29
CA GLY A 142 -5.43 8.59 14.03
C GLY A 142 -5.61 8.91 12.55
N PRO A 143 -5.69 10.20 12.17
CA PRO A 143 -5.87 10.61 10.80
C PRO A 143 -4.67 10.20 9.91
N PRO A 144 -4.92 9.82 8.65
CA PRO A 144 -3.88 9.65 7.64
C PRO A 144 -2.86 10.79 7.57
N SER A 145 -1.57 10.45 7.64
CA SER A 145 -0.45 11.40 7.69
C SER A 145 0.19 11.69 6.32
N TYR A 146 -0.28 11.04 5.26
CA TYR A 146 0.19 11.25 3.89
C TYR A 146 -0.62 12.35 3.17
N THR A 147 -0.04 12.93 2.12
CA THR A 147 -0.80 13.68 1.10
C THR A 147 -1.49 12.69 0.15
N PRO A 148 -2.81 12.78 -0.09
CA PRO A 148 -3.55 11.79 -0.88
C PRO A 148 -3.29 11.97 -2.39
N THR A 149 -2.04 11.89 -2.83
CA THR A 149 -1.63 12.03 -4.23
C THR A 149 -2.29 10.98 -5.12
N TYR A 150 -2.55 9.78 -4.60
CA TYR A 150 -3.32 8.76 -5.31
C TYR A 150 -4.72 9.24 -5.69
N MET A 151 -5.30 10.17 -4.93
CA MET A 151 -6.58 10.80 -5.24
C MET A 151 -6.38 12.05 -6.10
N ILE A 152 -5.56 12.99 -5.63
CA ILE A 152 -5.33 14.27 -6.30
C ILE A 152 -4.94 14.10 -7.78
N ASN A 153 -4.09 13.12 -8.09
CA ASN A 153 -3.59 12.91 -9.45
C ASN A 153 -4.60 12.27 -10.42
N HIS A 154 -5.77 11.84 -9.94
CA HIS A 154 -6.80 11.19 -10.75
C HIS A 154 -8.08 12.01 -10.90
N GLY A 155 -8.08 13.26 -10.41
CA GLY A 155 -9.14 14.21 -10.67
C GLY A 155 -8.89 15.05 -11.92
N MET A 156 -9.95 15.70 -12.43
CA MET A 156 -9.89 16.65 -13.54
C MET A 156 -8.88 17.77 -13.29
N ALA A 157 -8.70 18.17 -12.03
CA ALA A 157 -7.72 19.17 -11.64
C ALA A 157 -6.28 18.80 -12.00
N ALA A 158 -5.93 17.51 -12.03
CA ALA A 158 -4.61 17.05 -12.44
C ALA A 158 -4.36 17.29 -13.94
N PHE A 159 -5.42 17.30 -14.75
CA PHE A 159 -5.36 17.53 -16.20
C PHE A 159 -5.48 19.02 -16.55
N THR A 160 -6.23 19.79 -15.77
CA THR A 160 -6.44 21.23 -16.01
C THR A 160 -5.44 22.13 -15.26
N GLY A 161 -4.75 21.58 -14.26
CA GLY A 161 -3.84 22.33 -13.38
C GLY A 161 -4.54 23.21 -12.33
N GLN A 162 -5.86 23.06 -12.12
CA GLN A 162 -6.66 23.95 -11.27
C GLN A 162 -7.48 23.18 -10.23
N GLY A 163 -7.44 23.61 -8.96
CA GLY A 163 -8.42 23.19 -7.94
C GLY A 163 -8.23 21.79 -7.33
N GLY A 164 -7.08 21.14 -7.55
CA GLY A 164 -6.81 19.76 -7.09
C GLY A 164 -6.20 19.64 -5.70
N GLY A 165 -5.88 20.78 -5.08
CA GLY A 165 -5.20 20.84 -3.78
C GLY A 165 -6.08 20.43 -2.60
N PRO A 166 -5.50 20.47 -1.39
CA PRO A 166 -6.27 20.24 -0.17
C PRO A 166 -7.33 21.34 0.03
N VAL A 167 -8.43 21.00 0.70
CA VAL A 167 -9.44 21.97 1.15
C VAL A 167 -8.79 22.99 2.09
N ALA A 168 -8.99 24.29 1.82
CA ALA A 168 -8.44 25.35 2.66
C ALA A 168 -9.07 25.32 4.06
N GLY A 169 -8.25 25.48 5.11
CA GLY A 169 -8.72 25.40 6.50
C GLY A 169 -9.22 24.00 6.91
N PHE A 170 -8.76 22.94 6.23
CA PHE A 170 -9.12 21.58 6.60
C PHE A 170 -8.60 21.23 8.00
N GLU A 171 -9.50 20.80 8.88
CA GLU A 171 -9.22 20.39 10.26
C GLU A 171 -9.15 18.85 10.37
N PRO A 172 -7.94 18.24 10.37
CA PRO A 172 -7.79 16.79 10.26
C PRO A 172 -8.44 16.02 11.42
N GLN A 173 -8.38 16.56 12.63
CA GLN A 173 -8.95 15.90 13.81
C GLN A 173 -10.47 15.89 13.73
N GLN A 174 -11.10 17.00 13.35
CA GLN A 174 -12.55 17.10 13.19
C GLN A 174 -13.06 16.15 12.09
N ALA A 175 -12.39 16.14 10.93
CA ALA A 175 -12.73 15.25 9.82
C ALA A 175 -12.49 13.77 10.16
N TRP A 176 -11.47 13.47 10.97
CA TRP A 176 -11.24 12.11 11.45
C TRP A 176 -12.35 11.65 12.38
N GLN A 177 -12.76 12.48 13.35
CA GLN A 177 -13.91 12.17 14.20
C GLN A 177 -15.18 11.98 13.38
N ASN A 178 -15.39 12.79 12.34
CA ASN A 178 -16.49 12.60 11.41
C ASN A 178 -16.42 11.23 10.70
N THR A 179 -15.24 10.80 10.22
CA THR A 179 -15.06 9.45 9.66
C THR A 179 -15.37 8.36 10.69
N LEU A 180 -14.88 8.47 11.93
CA LEU A 180 -15.12 7.46 12.96
C LEU A 180 -16.62 7.35 13.30
N SER A 181 -17.30 8.49 13.50
CA SER A 181 -18.69 8.51 13.94
C SER A 181 -19.68 8.25 12.80
N ASN A 182 -19.46 8.83 11.62
CA ASN A 182 -20.45 8.83 10.55
C ASN A 182 -20.21 7.78 9.49
N TYR A 183 -18.96 7.40 9.22
CA TYR A 183 -18.62 6.35 8.27
C TYR A 183 -18.45 4.99 8.97
N LEU A 184 -17.56 4.89 9.95
CA LEU A 184 -17.34 3.63 10.69
C LEU A 184 -18.41 3.29 11.72
N LYS A 185 -19.22 4.29 12.14
CA LYS A 185 -20.20 4.14 13.23
C LYS A 185 -19.56 3.63 14.52
N CYS A 186 -18.37 4.13 14.85
CA CYS A 186 -17.69 3.74 16.08
C CYS A 186 -18.52 4.12 17.32
N PRO A 187 -18.64 3.21 18.31
CA PRO A 187 -19.21 3.59 19.60
C PRO A 187 -18.34 4.69 20.22
N GLY A 188 -19.00 5.66 20.87
CA GLY A 188 -18.37 6.76 21.61
C GLY A 188 -17.29 6.26 22.54
#